data_AF-A0A7C6H5P2-F1
#
_entry.id   AF-A0A7C6H5P2-F1
#
_cell.length_a   1.000
_cell.length_b   1.000
_cell.length_c   1.000
_cell.angle_alpha   90.00
_cell.angle_beta   90.00
_cell.angle_gamma   90.00
#
_symmetry.space_group_name_H-M   'P 1'
#
loop_
_entity.id
_entity.type
_entity.pdbx_description
1 polymer ?
#
loop_
_entity_poly.entity_id
_entity_poly.type
_entity_poly.pdbx_seq_one_letter_code
_entity_poly.pdbx_strand_id
1 'polypeptide(L)'
;MSTIKNLSNALLLSGALIAGVGMYLVFAKAGLPFQDAPPELVGRYMAFQESGEICLAVAGVVFLIGIIGHIIRKVSGERQKQATG
;
A
#
# COMPACT_ATOMS: atom_id res chain seq x y z
N MET A 1 9.97 -13.90 20.01
CA MET A 1 9.40 -13.61 18.67
C MET A 1 9.93 -12.24 18.25
N SER A 2 10.74 -12.14 17.19
CA SER A 2 11.47 -10.88 16.87
C SER A 2 10.50 -9.77 16.47
N THR A 3 10.45 -8.68 17.25
CA THR A 3 9.58 -7.51 17.04
C THR A 3 9.65 -6.97 15.61
N ILE A 4 10.83 -7.04 14.99
CA ILE A 4 11.08 -6.60 13.61
C ILE A 4 10.30 -7.44 12.59
N LYS A 5 10.18 -8.76 12.79
CA LYS A 5 9.40 -9.65 11.91
C LYS A 5 7.92 -9.26 11.91
N ASN A 6 7.36 -9.05 13.10
CA ASN A 6 5.96 -8.71 13.25
C ASN A 6 5.68 -7.32 12.67
N LEU A 7 6.59 -6.37 12.86
CA LEU A 7 6.47 -5.02 12.30
C LEU A 7 6.50 -5.02 10.77
N SER A 8 7.46 -5.72 10.13
CA SER A 8 7.50 -5.81 8.66
C SER A 8 6.26 -6.48 8.10
N ASN A 9 5.77 -7.55 8.72
CA ASN A 9 4.54 -8.21 8.29
C ASN A 9 3.32 -7.30 8.46
N ALA A 10 3.24 -6.55 9.56
CA ALA A 10 2.17 -5.58 9.77
C ALA A 10 2.18 -4.47 8.72
N LEU A 11 3.37 -3.95 8.37
CA LEU A 11 3.50 -2.94 7.31
C LEU A 11 3.08 -3.49 5.95
N LEU A 12 3.51 -4.69 5.58
CA LEU A 12 3.10 -5.33 4.33
C LEU A 12 1.58 -5.54 4.27
N LEU A 13 0.98 -6.02 5.35
CA LEU A 13 -0.46 -6.24 5.44
C LEU A 13 -1.24 -4.92 5.38
N SER A 14 -0.83 -3.92 6.15
CA SER A 14 -1.45 -2.59 6.14
C SER A 14 -1.34 -1.93 4.76
N GLY A 15 -0.18 -2.01 4.11
CA GLY A 15 -0.01 -1.52 2.75
C GLY A 15 -0.95 -2.22 1.77
N ALA A 16 -1.09 -3.55 1.85
CA ALA A 16 -2.02 -4.30 1.00
C ALA A 16 -3.50 -3.92 1.25
N LEU A 17 -3.90 -3.69 2.50
CA LEU A 17 -5.25 -3.27 2.84
C LEU A 17 -5.53 -1.84 2.33
N ILE A 18 -4.61 -0.91 2.52
CA ILE A 18 -4.74 0.47 2.00
C ILE A 18 -4.79 0.44 0.47
N ALA A 19 -4.00 -0.40 -0.19
CA ALA A 19 -4.07 -0.58 -1.64
C ALA A 19 -5.45 -1.09 -2.08
N GLY A 20 -6.01 -2.07 -1.35
CA GLY A 20 -7.37 -2.57 -1.59
C GLY A 20 -8.42 -1.46 -1.48
N VAL A 21 -8.32 -0.61 -0.47
CA VAL A 21 -9.21 0.57 -0.31
C VAL A 21 -9.02 1.55 -1.47
N GLY A 22 -7.78 1.86 -1.84
CA GLY A 22 -7.49 2.75 -2.97
C GLY A 22 -8.06 2.23 -4.29
N MET A 23 -7.88 0.93 -4.59
CA MET A 23 -8.48 0.28 -5.75
C MET A 23 -10.02 0.32 -5.70
N TYR A 24 -10.62 0.10 -4.54
CA TYR A 24 -12.07 0.22 -4.38
C TYR A 24 -12.56 1.65 -4.68
N LEU A 25 -11.85 2.67 -4.20
CA LEU A 25 -12.19 4.06 -4.44
C LEU A 25 -12.06 4.44 -5.92
N VAL A 26 -10.96 4.05 -6.59
CA VAL A 26 -10.76 4.32 -8.02
C VAL A 26 -11.73 3.53 -8.89
N PHE A 27 -11.79 2.20 -8.75
CA PHE A 27 -12.50 1.37 -9.70
C PHE A 27 -13.99 1.19 -9.40
N ALA A 28 -14.38 1.13 -8.14
CA ALA A 28 -15.77 0.86 -7.77
C ALA A 28 -16.56 2.13 -7.40
N LYS A 29 -15.91 3.15 -6.83
CA LYS A 29 -16.58 4.40 -6.44
C LYS A 29 -16.45 5.51 -7.49
N ALA A 30 -15.26 5.80 -7.99
CA ALA A 30 -15.08 6.76 -9.07
C ALA A 30 -15.55 6.14 -10.40
N GLY A 31 -15.06 4.94 -10.70
CA GLY A 31 -15.42 4.23 -11.92
C GLY A 31 -14.79 4.87 -13.15
N LEU A 32 -15.52 4.87 -14.27
CA LEU A 32 -15.06 5.50 -15.51
C LEU A 32 -15.44 6.99 -15.54
N PRO A 33 -14.59 7.85 -16.12
CA PRO A 33 -14.92 9.26 -16.30
C PRO A 33 -16.15 9.39 -17.22
N PHE A 34 -17.12 10.17 -16.77
CA PHE A 34 -18.33 10.46 -17.53
C PHE A 34 -18.05 11.55 -18.58
N GLN A 35 -18.48 11.34 -19.83
CA GLN A 35 -18.28 12.31 -20.91
C GLN A 35 -19.21 13.52 -20.80
N ASP A 36 -20.47 13.30 -20.42
CA ASP A 36 -21.51 14.35 -20.29
C ASP A 36 -22.21 14.31 -18.93
N ALA A 37 -21.43 14.24 -17.84
CA ALA A 37 -22.01 14.23 -16.50
C ALA A 37 -22.39 15.63 -16.00
N PRO A 38 -23.50 15.76 -15.26
CA PRO A 38 -23.77 16.92 -14.41
C PRO A 38 -22.56 17.25 -13.49
N PRO A 39 -22.34 18.53 -13.15
CA PRO A 39 -21.19 18.97 -12.35
C PRO A 39 -21.06 18.23 -11.01
N GLU A 40 -22.19 17.86 -10.40
CA GLU A 40 -22.23 17.12 -9.14
C GLU A 40 -21.61 15.72 -9.25
N LEU A 41 -21.85 15.03 -10.37
CA LEU A 41 -21.30 13.70 -10.63
C LEU A 41 -19.82 13.78 -10.99
N VAL A 42 -19.40 14.81 -11.72
CA VAL A 42 -17.98 15.10 -11.99
C VAL A 42 -17.22 15.36 -10.68
N GLY A 43 -17.79 16.17 -9.78
CA GLY A 43 -17.17 16.45 -8.47
C GLY A 43 -17.02 15.19 -7.61
N ARG A 44 -18.03 14.31 -7.58
CA ARG A 44 -17.93 13.03 -6.87
C ARG A 44 -16.89 12.10 -7.46
N TYR A 45 -16.84 12.02 -8.80
CA TYR A 45 -15.81 11.25 -9.50
C TYR A 45 -14.41 11.73 -9.10
N MET A 46 -14.15 13.03 -9.21
CA MET A 46 -12.83 13.61 -8.88
C MET A 46 -12.45 13.35 -7.43
N ALA A 47 -13.37 13.53 -6.48
CA ALA A 47 -13.10 13.30 -5.06
C ALA A 47 -12.74 11.83 -4.76
N PHE A 48 -13.47 10.87 -5.33
CA PHE A 48 -13.16 9.44 -5.13
C PHE A 48 -11.87 9.03 -5.85
N GLN A 49 -11.64 9.55 -7.05
CA GLN A 49 -10.43 9.29 -7.83
C GLN A 49 -9.19 9.79 -7.08
N GLU A 50 -9.19 11.06 -6.65
CA GLU A 50 -8.08 11.68 -5.92
C GLU A 50 -7.82 10.93 -4.59
N SER A 51 -8.87 10.65 -3.82
CA SER A 51 -8.74 9.91 -2.57
C SER A 51 -8.16 8.51 -2.80
N GLY A 52 -8.61 7.83 -3.86
CA GLY A 52 -8.12 6.52 -4.24
C GLY A 52 -6.65 6.53 -4.67
N GLU A 53 -6.24 7.50 -5.47
CA GLU A 53 -4.85 7.70 -5.89
C GLU A 53 -3.92 7.98 -4.70
N ILE A 54 -4.34 8.83 -3.75
CA ILE A 54 -3.62 9.08 -2.51
C ILE A 54 -3.47 7.78 -1.71
N CYS A 55 -4.54 7.00 -1.55
CA CYS A 55 -4.48 5.71 -0.88
C CYS A 55 -3.48 4.76 -1.56
N LEU A 56 -3.49 4.66 -2.90
CA LEU A 56 -2.56 3.82 -3.65
C LEU A 56 -1.11 4.27 -3.48
N ALA A 57 -0.84 5.58 -3.50
CA ALA A 57 0.49 6.13 -3.28
C ALA A 57 1.01 5.81 -1.86
N VAL A 58 0.19 6.04 -0.83
CA VAL A 58 0.54 5.73 0.56
C VAL A 58 0.74 4.22 0.74
N ALA A 59 -0.12 3.41 0.16
CA ALA A 59 0.01 1.96 0.18
C ALA A 59 1.34 1.49 -0.42
N GLY A 60 1.73 2.07 -1.56
CA GLY A 60 3.02 1.80 -2.20
C GLY A 60 4.21 2.10 -1.28
N VAL A 61 4.21 3.27 -0.63
CA VAL A 61 5.27 3.65 0.33
C VAL A 61 5.32 2.69 1.51
N VAL A 62 4.17 2.41 2.14
CA VAL A 62 4.09 1.52 3.31
C VAL A 62 4.54 0.09 2.95
N PHE A 63 4.14 -0.40 1.78
CA PHE A 63 4.54 -1.71 1.29
C PHE A 63 6.04 -1.79 1.00
N LEU A 64 6.62 -0.76 0.38
CA LEU A 64 8.06 -0.65 0.13
C LEU A 64 8.88 -0.68 1.44
N ILE A 65 8.45 0.04 2.47
CA ILE A 65 9.10 0.01 3.79
C ILE A 65 9.03 -1.41 4.38
N GLY A 66 7.89 -2.08 4.24
CA GLY A 66 7.72 -3.48 4.65
C GLY A 66 8.70 -4.43 3.94
N ILE A 67 8.88 -4.28 2.62
CA ILE A 67 9.84 -5.06 1.82
C ILE A 67 11.27 -4.80 2.30
N ILE A 68 11.65 -3.54 2.48
CA ILE A 68 13.00 -3.17 2.94
C ILE A 68 13.29 -3.81 4.30
N GLY A 69 12.35 -3.74 5.24
CA GLY A 69 12.49 -4.42 6.54
C GLY A 69 12.65 -5.94 6.43
N HIS A 70 11.96 -6.56 5.48
CA HIS A 70 12.10 -7.99 5.18
C HIS A 70 13.49 -8.33 4.63
N ILE A 71 14.01 -7.52 3.70
CA ILE A 71 15.34 -7.70 3.09
C ILE A 71 16.44 -7.55 4.15
N ILE A 72 16.40 -6.48 4.95
CA ILE A 72 17.38 -6.22 6.01
C ILE A 72 17.47 -7.42 6.95
N ARG A 73 16.32 -7.93 7.39
CA ARG A 73 16.27 -9.11 8.26
C ARG A 73 16.88 -10.35 7.60
N LYS A 74 16.61 -10.60 6.32
CA LYS A 74 17.17 -11.74 5.59
C LYS A 74 18.70 -11.66 5.56
N VAL A 75 19.25 -10.50 5.20
CA VAL A 75 20.69 -10.27 5.12
C VAL A 75 21.36 -10.38 6.50
N SER A 76 20.79 -9.79 7.55
CA SER A 76 21.33 -9.89 8.91
C SER A 76 21.29 -11.32 9.46
N GLY A 77 20.26 -12.09 9.13
CA GLY A 77 20.15 -13.50 9.53
C GLY A 77 21.18 -14.40 8.84
N GLU A 78 21.50 -14.14 7.58
CA GLU A 78 22.53 -14.88 6.84
C GLU A 78 23.94 -14.55 7.35
N ARG A 79 24.20 -13.29 7.72
CA ARG A 79 25.49 -12.88 8.30
C ARG A 79 25.79 -13.52 9.66
N GLN A 80 24.77 -13.70 10.51
CA GLN A 80 24.97 -14.38 11.80
C GLN A 80 25.31 -15.87 11.64
N LYS A 81 24.70 -16.55 10.66
CA LYS A 81 25.00 -17.96 10.36
C LYS A 81 26.41 -18.18 9.85
N GLN A 82 26.98 -17.22 9.12
CA GLN A 82 28.37 -17.29 8.65
C GLN A 82 29.40 -16.98 9.73
N ALA A 83 29.06 -16.20 10.76
CA ALA A 83 29.98 -15.85 11.85
C ALA A 83 30.07 -16.91 12.96
N THR A 84 29.21 -17.93 12.94
CA THR A 84 29.15 -19.02 13.93
C THR A 84 29.41 -20.41 13.33
N GLY A 85 29.74 -20.47 12.04
CA GLY A 85 30.11 -21.69 11.31
C GLY A 85 31.61 -21.82 11.13
#